data_AF-A0A7S0C5X3-F1
#
_entry.id   AF-A0A7S0C5X3-F1
#
_cell.length_a   1.000
_cell.length_b   1.000
_cell.length_c   1.000
_cell.angle_alpha   90.00
_cell.angle_beta   90.00
_cell.angle_gamma   90.00
#
_symmetry.space_group_name_H-M   'P 1'
#
loop_
_entity.id
_entity.type
_entity.pdbx_description
1 polymer ?
#
loop_
_entity_poly.entity_id
_entity_poly.type
_entity_poly.pdbx_seq_one_letter_code
_entity_poly.pdbx_strand_id
1 'polypeptide(L)'
;DLVLKFCHGWCLAGSRDPKELLSYLTAFLTVNKGEVIILEFEIGSSEVSDIYHLLTLWNVMSNIDGFSNMVYVYDNKLGKWPTLGELVETNKRIILFQH
;
A
#
# COMPACT_ATOMS: atom_id res chain seq x y z
N ASP A 1 18.26 6.65 -13.00
CA ASP A 1 16.79 6.57 -12.91
C ASP A 1 16.35 5.34 -12.13
N LEU A 2 16.13 5.50 -10.82
CA LEU A 2 15.67 4.42 -9.95
C LEU A 2 14.14 4.38 -9.99
N VAL A 3 13.59 3.54 -10.87
CA VAL A 3 12.15 3.32 -10.96
C VAL A 3 11.75 2.21 -10.00
N LEU A 4 10.83 2.50 -9.07
CA LEU A 4 10.27 1.51 -8.14
C LEU A 4 9.57 0.38 -8.92
N LYS A 5 9.84 -0.86 -8.54
CA LYS A 5 9.27 -2.07 -9.16
C LYS A 5 8.93 -3.11 -8.08
N PHE A 6 7.85 -3.85 -8.28
CA PHE A 6 7.59 -5.06 -7.50
C PHE A 6 8.20 -6.27 -8.20
N CYS A 7 9.06 -7.03 -7.52
CA CYS A 7 9.64 -8.26 -8.04
C CYS A 7 10.06 -9.20 -6.90
N HIS A 8 10.42 -10.45 -7.24
CA HIS A 8 10.79 -11.48 -6.28
C HIS A 8 12.31 -11.57 -6.10
N GLY A 9 12.86 -10.92 -5.08
CA GLY A 9 14.29 -10.82 -4.79
C GLY A 9 15.03 -9.93 -5.80
N TRP A 10 15.19 -10.41 -7.02
CA TRP A 10 15.68 -9.64 -8.16
C TRP A 10 14.67 -9.67 -9.30
N CYS A 11 14.63 -8.61 -10.10
CA CYS A 11 13.64 -8.49 -11.17
C CYS A 11 13.94 -9.35 -12.43
N LEU A 12 14.77 -10.40 -12.29
CA LEU A 12 15.14 -11.33 -13.35
C LEU A 12 13.95 -12.17 -13.85
N ALA A 13 13.07 -12.57 -12.93
CA ALA A 13 11.83 -13.29 -13.26
C ALA A 13 10.72 -12.37 -13.77
N GLY A 14 11.02 -11.09 -13.98
CA GLY A 14 10.07 -10.04 -14.33
C GLY A 14 9.81 -9.08 -13.16
N SER A 15 9.07 -8.03 -13.48
CA SER A 15 8.63 -7.03 -12.51
C SER A 15 7.20 -6.60 -12.82
N ARG A 16 6.52 -6.06 -11.81
CA ARG A 16 5.27 -5.34 -11.98
C ARG A 16 5.46 -3.87 -11.69
N ASP A 17 4.71 -3.05 -12.45
CA ASP A 17 4.57 -1.64 -12.15
C ASP A 17 3.71 -1.48 -10.87
N PRO A 18 4.26 -0.87 -9.82
CA PRO A 18 3.51 -0.60 -8.59
C PRO A 18 2.26 0.24 -8.85
N LYS A 19 2.32 1.22 -9.75
CA LYS A 19 1.17 2.06 -10.08
C LYS A 19 0.02 1.25 -10.65
N GLU A 20 0.32 0.34 -11.58
CA GLU A 20 -0.69 -0.50 -12.21
C GLU A 20 -1.35 -1.42 -11.19
N LEU A 21 -0.55 -2.15 -10.40
CA LEU A 21 -1.08 -3.07 -9.40
C LEU A 21 -1.95 -2.36 -8.36
N LEU A 22 -1.44 -1.27 -7.77
CA LEU A 22 -2.13 -0.53 -6.73
C LEU A 22 -3.41 0.15 -7.27
N SER A 23 -3.43 0.56 -8.55
CA SER A 23 -4.65 1.06 -9.20
C SER A 23 -5.74 -0.01 -9.32
N TYR A 24 -5.36 -1.26 -9.62
CA TYR A 24 -6.30 -2.38 -9.62
C TYR A 24 -6.87 -2.66 -8.24
N LEU A 25 -6.08 -2.52 -7.17
CA LEU A 25 -6.58 -2.68 -5.80
C LEU A 25 -7.62 -1.61 -5.46
N THR A 26 -7.38 -0.35 -5.83
CA THR A 26 -8.38 0.70 -5.63
C THR A 26 -9.66 0.43 -6.43
N ALA A 27 -9.53 -0.02 -7.69
CA ALA A 27 -10.68 -0.41 -8.50
C ALA A 27 -11.46 -1.56 -7.85
N PHE A 28 -10.77 -2.58 -7.36
CA PHE A 28 -11.37 -3.70 -6.63
C PHE A 28 -12.15 -3.23 -5.40
N LEU A 29 -11.57 -2.36 -4.57
CA LEU A 29 -12.24 -1.81 -3.38
C LEU A 29 -13.40 -0.87 -3.72
N THR A 30 -13.38 -0.24 -4.89
CA THR A 30 -14.49 0.61 -5.35
C THR A 30 -15.72 -0.23 -5.70
N VAL A 31 -15.52 -1.39 -6.33
CA VAL A 31 -16.58 -2.35 -6.65
C VAL A 31 -17.04 -3.11 -5.40
N ASN A 32 -16.09 -3.55 -4.57
CA ASN A 32 -16.34 -4.39 -3.41
C ASN A 32 -16.26 -3.57 -2.12
N LYS A 33 -17.37 -2.90 -1.79
CA LYS A 33 -17.42 -1.91 -0.68
C LYS A 33 -17.20 -2.51 0.72
N GLY A 34 -17.45 -3.81 0.91
CA GLY A 34 -17.29 -4.50 2.19
C GLY A 34 -15.88 -5.07 2.44
N GLU A 35 -15.00 -5.02 1.44
CA GLU A 35 -13.68 -5.64 1.54
C GLU A 35 -12.66 -4.71 2.18
N VAL A 36 -11.71 -5.32 2.90
CA VAL A 36 -10.55 -4.67 3.51
C VAL A 36 -9.31 -5.43 3.06
N ILE A 37 -8.27 -4.72 2.63
CA ILE A 37 -7.02 -5.30 2.15
C ILE A 37 -5.90 -4.90 3.10
N ILE A 38 -5.08 -5.89 3.46
CA ILE A 38 -3.81 -5.69 4.16
C ILE A 38 -2.70 -5.87 3.14
N LEU A 39 -1.83 -4.86 3.01
CA LEU A 39 -0.64 -4.88 2.17
C LEU A 39 0.59 -4.89 3.06
N GLU A 40 1.36 -5.97 2.96
CA GLU A 40 2.68 -6.10 3.59
C GLU A 40 3.75 -5.87 2.53
N PHE A 41 4.60 -4.86 2.74
CA PHE A 41 5.68 -4.52 1.83
C PHE A 41 7.02 -4.99 2.40
N GLU A 42 7.79 -5.67 1.58
CA GLU A 42 9.20 -5.96 1.81
C GLU A 42 10.03 -5.02 0.92
N ILE A 43 11.00 -4.33 1.51
CA ILE A 43 11.95 -3.50 0.76
C ILE A 43 13.17 -4.36 0.47
N GLY A 44 13.45 -4.59 -0.81
CA GLY A 44 14.61 -5.36 -1.22
C GLY A 44 15.91 -4.72 -0.74
N SER A 45 16.89 -5.54 -0.36
CA SER A 45 18.21 -5.09 0.08
C SER A 45 18.85 -4.21 -1.00
N SER A 46 18.97 -2.92 -0.71
CA SER A 46 19.54 -1.96 -1.64
C SER A 46 20.61 -1.11 -0.95
N GLU A 47 21.56 -0.57 -1.71
CA GLU A 47 22.52 0.41 -1.20
C GLU A 47 21.85 1.76 -0.86
N VAL A 48 20.59 1.94 -1.25
CA VAL A 48 19.78 3.12 -0.97
C VAL A 48 19.00 2.90 0.34
N SER A 49 18.90 3.95 1.14
CA SER A 49 18.16 3.89 2.42
C SER A 49 16.70 3.49 2.23
N ASP A 50 16.21 2.58 3.07
CA ASP A 50 14.81 2.13 3.13
C ASP A 50 13.81 3.30 3.15
N ILE A 51 14.16 4.41 3.82
CA ILE A 51 13.30 5.59 3.90
C ILE A 51 13.02 6.19 2.52
N TYR A 52 13.99 6.14 1.61
CA TYR A 52 13.81 6.65 0.25
C TYR A 52 12.84 5.78 -0.54
N HIS A 53 12.94 4.45 -0.39
CA HIS A 53 12.00 3.51 -1.02
C HIS A 53 10.59 3.68 -0.49
N LEU A 54 10.43 3.85 0.83
CA LEU A 54 9.14 4.11 1.46
C LEU A 54 8.51 5.41 0.99
N LEU A 55 9.28 6.50 0.93
CA LEU A 55 8.79 7.78 0.43
C LEU A 55 8.42 7.69 -1.06
N THR A 56 9.20 6.97 -1.85
CA THR A 56 8.91 6.74 -3.27
C THR A 56 7.63 5.92 -3.44
N LEU A 57 7.47 4.84 -2.67
CA LEU A 57 6.27 4.02 -2.66
C LEU A 57 5.03 4.81 -2.21
N TRP A 58 5.16 5.59 -1.13
CA TRP A 58 4.10 6.49 -0.66
C TRP A 58 3.70 7.52 -1.72
N ASN A 59 4.67 8.07 -2.44
CA ASN A 59 4.40 9.00 -3.54
C ASN A 59 3.66 8.29 -4.69
N VAL A 60 4.03 7.06 -5.05
CA VAL A 60 3.27 6.28 -6.05
C VAL A 60 1.83 6.06 -5.58
N MET A 61 1.64 5.59 -4.34
CA MET A 61 0.31 5.38 -3.75
C MET A 61 -0.53 6.65 -3.73
N SER A 62 0.06 7.79 -3.34
CA SER A 62 -0.65 9.07 -3.23
C SER A 62 -1.06 9.67 -4.57
N ASN A 63 -0.45 9.24 -5.67
CA ASN A 63 -0.82 9.65 -7.02
C ASN A 63 -1.90 8.74 -7.66
N ILE A 64 -2.37 7.71 -6.95
CA ILE A 64 -3.48 6.87 -7.38
C ILE A 64 -4.76 7.45 -6.81
N ASP A 65 -5.70 7.77 -7.71
CA ASP A 65 -6.98 8.39 -7.33
C ASP A 65 -7.70 7.54 -6.28
N GLY A 66 -8.13 8.17 -5.19
CA GLY A 66 -8.83 7.51 -4.09
C GLY A 66 -7.98 6.60 -3.17
N PHE A 67 -6.73 6.27 -3.52
CA PHE A 67 -5.93 5.32 -2.72
C PHE A 67 -5.67 5.84 -1.31
N SER A 68 -5.08 7.03 -1.16
CA SER A 68 -4.76 7.61 0.17
C SER A 68 -6.00 7.85 1.03
N ASN A 69 -7.16 8.04 0.42
CA ASN A 69 -8.42 8.17 1.15
C ASN A 69 -8.81 6.84 1.82
N MET A 70 -8.42 5.71 1.22
CA MET A 70 -8.68 4.37 1.72
C MET A 70 -7.65 3.86 2.73
N VAL A 71 -6.50 4.51 2.87
CA VAL A 71 -5.45 4.10 3.81
C VAL A 71 -5.86 4.41 5.25
N TYR A 72 -5.86 3.38 6.09
CA TYR A 72 -5.91 3.50 7.54
C TYR A 72 -4.51 3.84 8.08
N VAL A 73 -4.42 4.92 8.86
CA VAL A 73 -3.21 5.29 9.59
C VAL A 73 -3.45 4.95 11.06
N TYR A 74 -2.67 4.00 11.59
CA TYR A 74 -2.78 3.61 12.98
C TYR A 74 -2.35 4.77 13.89
N ASP A 75 -3.27 5.25 14.74
CA ASP A 75 -2.97 6.22 15.78
C ASP A 75 -2.67 5.48 17.10
N ASN A 76 -1.38 5.43 17.46
CA ASN A 76 -0.90 4.85 18.72
C ASN A 76 -1.60 5.43 19.97
N LYS A 77 -2.21 6.63 19.89
CA LYS A 77 -2.94 7.25 21.00
C LYS A 77 -4.31 6.64 21.25
N LEU A 78 -4.93 6.02 20.24
CA LEU A 78 -6.23 5.35 20.38
C LEU A 78 -6.10 3.98 21.06
N GLY A 79 -4.90 3.39 21.01
CA GLY A 79 -4.54 2.18 21.76
C GLY A 79 -5.30 0.91 21.36
N LYS A 80 -6.13 0.95 20.32
CA LYS A 80 -6.93 -0.17 19.83
C LYS A 80 -7.01 -0.15 18.31
N TRP A 81 -6.93 -1.34 17.72
CA TRP A 81 -7.26 -1.52 16.31
C TRP A 81 -8.78 -1.37 16.11
N PRO A 82 -9.21 -0.72 15.02
CA PRO A 82 -10.61 -0.71 14.62
C PRO A 82 -11.06 -2.12 14.21
N THR A 83 -12.35 -2.36 14.33
CA THR A 83 -13.03 -3.52 13.77
C THR A 83 -13.12 -3.42 12.25
N LEU A 84 -13.38 -4.55 11.59
CA LEU A 84 -13.63 -4.57 10.14
C LEU A 84 -14.84 -3.69 9.76
N GLY A 85 -15.88 -3.65 10.60
CA GLY A 85 -17.04 -2.79 10.39
C GLY A 85 -16.67 -1.31 10.37
N GLU A 86 -15.91 -0.84 11.36
CA GLU A 86 -15.45 0.54 11.45
C GLU A 86 -14.55 0.94 10.27
N LEU A 87 -13.67 0.04 9.81
CA LEU A 87 -12.83 0.27 8.62
C LEU A 87 -13.68 0.44 7.36
N VAL A 88 -14.73 -0.36 7.20
CA VAL A 88 -15.65 -0.26 6.07
C VAL A 88 -16.47 1.03 6.12
N GLU A 89 -17.06 1.34 7.28
CA GLU A 89 -17.89 2.53 7.50
C GLU A 89 -17.13 3.84 7.26
N THR A 90 -15.85 3.89 7.66
CA THR A 90 -14.99 5.06 7.48
C THR A 90 -14.26 5.07 6.13
N ASN A 91 -14.51 4.07 5.27
CA ASN A 91 -13.79 3.82 4.02
C ASN A 91 -12.26 3.73 4.21
N LYS A 92 -11.78 3.32 5.39
CA LYS A 92 -10.36 3.10 5.70
C LYS A 92 -9.98 1.64 5.47
N ARG A 93 -10.06 1.19 4.22
CA ARG A 93 -10.07 -0.23 3.85
C ARG A 93 -8.72 -0.77 3.35
N ILE A 94 -7.65 0.01 3.43
CA ILE A 94 -6.28 -0.40 3.12
C ILE A 94 -5.43 -0.24 4.39
N ILE A 95 -4.80 -1.32 4.85
CA ILE A 95 -3.83 -1.31 5.95
C ILE A 95 -2.45 -1.61 5.38
N LEU A 96 -1.46 -0.80 5.74
CA LEU A 96 -0.09 -0.92 5.24
C LEU A 96 0.82 -1.39 6.37
N PHE A 97 1.59 -2.43 6.10
CA PHE A 97 2.70 -2.87 6.94
C PHE A 97 3.99 -2.86 6.13
N GLN A 98 5.09 -2.62 6.82
CA GLN A 98 6.44 -2.82 6.29
C GLN A 98 7.11 -3.90 7.12
N HIS A 99 7.70 -4.88 6.43
CA HIS A 99 8.58 -5.88 7.04
C HIS A 99 10.01 -5.34 7.18
#